data_AF-A0A075R8F0-F1
#
_entry.id   AF-A0A075R8F0-F1
#
_cell.length_a   1.000
_cell.length_b   1.000
_cell.length_c   1.000
_cell.angle_alpha   90.00
_cell.angle_beta   90.00
_cell.angle_gamma   90.00
#
_symmetry.space_group_name_H-M   'P 1'
#
loop_
_entity.id
_entity.type
_entity.pdbx_description
1 polymer ?
#
loop_
_entity_poly.entity_id
_entity_poly.type
_entity_poly.pdbx_seq_one_letter_code
_entity_poly.pdbx_strand_id
1 'polypeptide(L)'
;MNKILSLKDDLSLDELANMFSPIPLDHAMNRQTILSRNIVTQTSLELYEECFAKQQEYSFEIVLSLYAVDQLLLSGECSREEAKTVLRTYATNYASLQGKTAELILVRKMGVSICLITSSSEELFWEEHARIVTRLSLPVLLENLKQKWDILKEEL
;
A
#
# COMPACT_ATOMS: atom_id res chain seq x y z
N MET A 1 5.90 1.46 -31.65
CA MET A 1 7.23 1.82 -31.10
C MET A 1 7.07 3.00 -30.16
N ASN A 2 7.73 2.93 -29.00
CA ASN A 2 8.02 4.00 -28.03
C ASN A 2 6.82 4.44 -27.16
N LYS A 3 6.83 4.42 -25.82
CA LYS A 3 7.85 4.27 -24.77
C LYS A 3 7.17 3.55 -23.59
N ILE A 4 7.63 2.37 -23.19
CA ILE A 4 7.40 1.91 -21.82
C ILE A 4 8.52 2.57 -21.03
N LEU A 5 8.18 3.58 -20.22
CA LEU A 5 9.16 4.19 -19.32
C LEU A 5 9.66 3.11 -18.37
N SER A 6 10.88 2.65 -18.62
CA SER A 6 11.67 1.95 -17.62
C SER A 6 12.03 2.96 -16.54
N LEU A 7 11.35 2.91 -15.40
CA LEU A 7 11.85 3.49 -14.16
C LEU A 7 12.96 2.56 -13.64
N LYS A 8 14.14 2.62 -14.26
CA LYS A 8 15.39 2.44 -13.54
C LYS A 8 15.75 3.82 -13.04
N ASP A 9 15.92 3.99 -11.73
CA ASP A 9 16.98 4.79 -11.12
C ASP A 9 16.94 4.58 -9.59
N ASP A 10 17.96 3.86 -9.13
CA ASP A 10 18.76 4.03 -7.90
C ASP A 10 18.09 4.06 -6.52
N LEU A 11 17.74 2.87 -6.02
CA LEU A 11 17.84 2.57 -4.59
C LEU A 11 18.77 1.36 -4.42
N SER A 12 19.81 1.52 -3.60
CA SER A 12 20.78 0.45 -3.37
C SER A 12 20.10 -0.72 -2.64
N LEU A 13 20.50 -1.96 -2.95
CA LEU A 13 19.98 -3.16 -2.28
C LEU A 13 20.15 -3.11 -0.76
N ASP A 14 21.17 -2.41 -0.28
CA ASP A 14 21.46 -2.23 1.15
C ASP A 14 20.54 -1.19 1.81
N GLU A 15 20.07 -0.18 1.09
CA GLU A 15 19.05 0.75 1.59
C GLU A 15 17.67 0.08 1.68
N LEU A 16 17.33 -0.78 0.71
CA LEU A 16 16.08 -1.57 0.71
C LEU A 16 16.02 -2.57 1.88
N ALA A 17 17.17 -3.11 2.31
CA ALA A 17 17.27 -4.07 3.41
C ALA A 17 16.90 -3.47 4.78
N ASN A 18 17.11 -2.15 4.98
CA ASN A 18 16.75 -1.45 6.22
C ASN A 18 15.32 -0.90 6.25
N MET A 19 14.59 -0.91 5.13
CA MET A 19 13.23 -0.34 5.10
C MET A 19 12.24 -1.16 5.92
N PHE A 20 12.44 -2.48 6.01
CA PHE A 20 11.65 -3.40 6.82
C PHE A 20 12.33 -3.77 8.15
N SER A 21 13.26 -2.96 8.67
CA SER A 21 13.66 -3.06 10.07
C SER A 21 12.41 -3.14 10.96
N PRO A 22 12.42 -3.94 12.04
CA PRO A 22 11.25 -4.18 12.87
C PRO A 22 10.73 -2.82 13.31
N ILE A 23 9.60 -2.40 12.74
CA ILE A 23 9.05 -1.07 12.89
C ILE A 23 8.69 -0.94 14.38
N PRO A 24 9.47 -0.23 15.22
CA PRO A 24 9.08 0.04 16.59
C PRO A 24 8.31 1.35 16.54
N LEU A 25 7.19 1.34 15.83
CA LEU A 25 6.22 2.43 15.88
C LEU A 25 5.18 2.01 16.92
N ASP A 26 5.60 2.05 18.18
CA ASP A 26 4.76 1.81 19.38
C ASP A 26 3.59 2.81 19.53
N HIS A 27 3.35 3.62 18.51
CA HIS A 27 2.33 4.65 18.52
C HIS A 27 1.33 4.30 17.44
N ALA A 28 0.08 4.07 17.82
CA ALA A 28 -1.04 4.06 16.89
C ALA A 28 -1.58 5.49 16.75
N MET A 29 -2.23 5.80 15.62
CA MET A 29 -2.86 7.10 15.41
C MET A 29 -4.37 6.99 15.53
N ASN A 30 -4.99 7.99 16.16
CA ASN A 30 -6.43 8.13 16.06
C ASN A 30 -6.85 8.64 14.67
N ARG A 31 -8.13 8.45 14.35
CA ARG A 31 -8.75 8.88 13.09
C ARG A 31 -8.53 10.36 12.79
N GLN A 32 -8.71 11.24 13.77
CA GLN A 32 -8.62 12.69 13.59
C GLN A 32 -7.20 13.12 13.19
N THR A 33 -6.17 12.53 13.79
CA THR A 33 -4.77 12.79 13.43
C THR A 33 -4.50 12.38 11.98
N ILE A 34 -4.97 11.19 11.57
CA ILE A 34 -4.80 10.68 10.20
C ILE A 34 -5.41 11.64 9.16
N LEU A 35 -6.63 12.12 9.42
CA LEU A 35 -7.36 12.99 8.49
C LEU A 35 -6.83 14.43 8.49
N SER A 36 -6.60 15.01 9.67
CA SER A 36 -6.13 16.41 9.80
C SER A 36 -4.77 16.64 9.14
N ARG A 37 -3.93 15.60 9.10
CA ARG A 37 -2.60 15.66 8.46
C ARG A 37 -2.61 15.21 7.00
N ASN A 38 -3.79 14.92 6.43
CA ASN A 38 -3.93 14.43 5.05
C ASN A 38 -3.02 13.21 4.77
N ILE A 39 -2.96 12.28 5.73
CA ILE A 39 -2.27 11.00 5.51
C ILE A 39 -3.08 10.18 4.50
N VAL A 40 -4.39 10.11 4.70
CA VAL A 40 -5.36 9.58 3.73
C VAL A 40 -6.61 10.44 3.68
N THR A 41 -7.41 10.28 2.64
CA THR A 41 -8.72 10.89 2.52
C THR A 41 -9.76 10.22 3.42
N GLN A 42 -10.85 10.95 3.71
CA GLN A 42 -12.02 10.43 4.41
C GLN A 42 -12.59 9.19 3.71
N THR A 43 -12.66 9.20 2.38
CA THR A 43 -13.19 8.12 1.56
C THR A 43 -12.46 6.79 1.81
N SER A 44 -11.13 6.82 1.88
CA SER A 44 -10.30 5.64 2.10
C SER A 44 -10.45 5.08 3.50
N LEU A 45 -10.59 5.97 4.49
CA LEU A 45 -10.78 5.58 5.89
C LEU A 45 -12.17 4.97 6.13
N GLU A 46 -13.22 5.57 5.57
CA GLU A 46 -14.57 4.99 5.58
C GLU A 46 -14.61 3.63 4.88
N LEU A 47 -13.91 3.48 3.74
CA LEU A 47 -13.83 2.21 3.03
C LEU A 47 -13.18 1.11 3.88
N TYR A 48 -12.18 1.45 4.69
CA TYR A 48 -11.59 0.51 5.64
C TYR A 48 -12.58 0.10 6.73
N GLU A 49 -13.32 1.06 7.28
CA GLU A 49 -14.35 0.81 8.30
C GLU A 49 -15.58 0.05 7.77
N GLU A 50 -15.78 0.00 6.44
CA GLU A 50 -16.74 -0.93 5.80
C GLU A 50 -16.21 -2.37 5.73
N CYS A 51 -14.89 -2.54 5.57
CA CYS A 51 -14.25 -3.86 5.48
C CYS A 51 -13.96 -4.47 6.85
N PHE A 52 -13.66 -3.63 7.83
CA PHE A 52 -13.22 -4.00 9.17
C PHE A 52 -13.93 -3.13 10.19
N ALA A 53 -13.99 -3.56 11.45
CA ALA A 53 -14.58 -2.72 12.49
C ALA A 53 -13.77 -1.41 12.65
N LYS A 54 -14.49 -0.31 12.90
CA LYS A 54 -13.89 0.96 13.29
C LYS A 54 -12.99 0.78 14.51
N GLN A 55 -11.78 1.33 14.42
CA GLN A 55 -10.80 1.28 15.50
C GLN A 55 -10.73 2.63 16.23
N GLN A 56 -10.40 2.60 17.51
CA GLN A 56 -10.08 3.81 18.27
C GLN A 56 -8.72 4.37 17.82
N GLU A 57 -7.76 3.46 17.61
CA GLU A 57 -6.43 3.77 17.13
C GLU A 57 -6.03 2.80 16.02
N TYR A 58 -5.30 3.32 15.05
CA TYR A 58 -4.85 2.63 13.85
C TYR A 58 -3.34 2.44 13.94
N SER A 59 -2.87 1.19 13.97
CA SER A 59 -1.45 0.87 13.96
C SER A 59 -0.80 1.29 12.63
N PHE A 60 0.53 1.41 12.61
CA PHE A 60 1.25 1.75 11.39
C PHE A 60 0.92 0.81 10.22
N GLU A 61 0.81 -0.49 10.47
CA GLU A 61 0.39 -1.49 9.48
C GLU A 61 -0.96 -1.13 8.86
N ILE A 62 -1.94 -0.78 9.70
CA ILE A 62 -3.27 -0.42 9.22
C ILE A 62 -3.19 0.88 8.42
N VAL A 63 -2.45 1.88 8.90
CA VAL A 63 -2.28 3.14 8.17
C VAL A 63 -1.55 2.94 6.85
N LEU A 64 -0.61 2.00 6.76
CA LEU A 64 0.06 1.63 5.51
C LEU A 64 -0.92 1.00 4.51
N SER A 65 -1.80 0.12 4.97
CA SER A 65 -2.86 -0.44 4.12
C SER A 65 -3.84 0.63 3.62
N LEU A 66 -4.22 1.56 4.51
CA LEU A 66 -5.06 2.72 4.20
C LEU A 66 -4.39 3.64 3.18
N TYR A 67 -3.11 3.92 3.37
CA TYR A 67 -2.32 4.77 2.48
C TYR A 67 -2.22 4.16 1.08
N ALA A 68 -1.97 2.84 0.99
CA ALA A 68 -1.96 2.14 -0.28
C ALA A 68 -3.28 2.30 -1.03
N VAL A 69 -4.43 2.04 -0.37
CA VAL A 69 -5.73 2.20 -1.06
C VAL A 69 -6.09 3.64 -1.34
N ASP A 70 -5.66 4.59 -0.53
CA ASP A 70 -5.86 6.01 -0.81
C ASP A 70 -5.18 6.44 -2.11
N GLN A 71 -3.92 6.02 -2.31
CA GLN A 71 -3.22 6.25 -3.57
C GLN A 71 -3.92 5.58 -4.76
N LEU A 72 -4.50 4.39 -4.56
CA LEU A 72 -5.26 3.68 -5.59
C LEU A 72 -6.58 4.36 -5.96
N LEU A 73 -7.31 4.86 -4.96
CA LEU A 73 -8.58 5.55 -5.20
C LEU A 73 -8.34 6.92 -5.84
N LEU A 74 -7.30 7.65 -5.40
CA LEU A 74 -6.92 8.94 -5.96
C LEU A 74 -6.43 8.86 -7.41
N SER A 75 -5.85 7.73 -7.82
CA SER A 75 -5.43 7.56 -9.22
C SER A 75 -6.60 7.45 -10.19
N GLY A 76 -7.80 7.11 -9.71
CA GLY A 76 -8.99 6.88 -10.53
C GLY A 76 -9.01 5.55 -11.29
N GLU A 77 -7.93 4.77 -11.25
CA GLU A 77 -7.82 3.47 -11.94
C GLU A 77 -8.48 2.32 -11.16
N CYS A 78 -8.56 2.48 -9.83
CA CYS A 78 -9.08 1.47 -8.91
C CYS A 78 -10.51 1.80 -8.47
N SER A 79 -11.40 0.83 -8.57
CA SER A 79 -12.75 0.94 -8.01
C SER A 79 -12.76 0.73 -6.49
N ARG A 80 -13.87 1.11 -5.84
CA ARG A 80 -14.06 0.86 -4.40
C ARG A 80 -13.98 -0.63 -4.05
N GLU A 81 -14.58 -1.51 -4.87
CA GLU A 81 -14.58 -2.96 -4.59
C GLU A 81 -13.19 -3.59 -4.76
N GLU A 82 -12.39 -3.09 -5.70
CA GLU A 82 -10.98 -3.48 -5.84
C GLU A 82 -10.13 -2.99 -4.67
N ALA A 83 -10.35 -1.76 -4.21
CA ALA A 83 -9.68 -1.25 -3.02
C ALA A 83 -10.06 -2.06 -1.76
N LYS A 84 -11.31 -2.49 -1.61
CA LYS A 84 -11.71 -3.45 -0.54
C LYS A 84 -10.96 -4.78 -0.67
N THR A 85 -10.78 -5.27 -1.89
CA THR A 85 -10.02 -6.49 -2.15
C THR A 85 -8.56 -6.31 -1.73
N VAL A 86 -7.93 -5.20 -2.10
CA VAL A 86 -6.57 -4.82 -1.69
C VAL A 86 -6.44 -4.80 -0.17
N LEU A 87 -7.35 -4.12 0.53
CA LEU A 87 -7.35 -4.06 1.99
C LEU A 87 -7.37 -5.44 2.65
N ARG A 88 -8.25 -6.33 2.16
CA ARG A 88 -8.36 -7.70 2.68
C ARG A 88 -7.11 -8.52 2.37
N THR A 89 -6.60 -8.45 1.14
CA THR A 89 -5.36 -9.13 0.74
C THR A 89 -4.18 -8.67 1.61
N TYR A 90 -4.09 -7.38 1.91
CA TYR A 90 -3.06 -6.83 2.78
C TYR A 90 -3.18 -7.39 4.21
N ALA A 91 -4.36 -7.27 4.82
CA ALA A 91 -4.62 -7.74 6.19
C ALA A 91 -4.36 -9.24 6.38
N THR A 92 -4.66 -10.07 5.37
CA THR A 92 -4.39 -11.52 5.43
C THR A 92 -2.90 -11.85 5.33
N ASN A 93 -2.10 -11.03 4.66
CA ASN A 93 -0.73 -11.40 4.28
C ASN A 93 0.37 -10.56 4.95
N TYR A 94 0.06 -9.45 5.62
CA TYR A 94 1.07 -8.48 6.08
C TYR A 94 2.19 -9.11 6.92
N ALA A 95 1.86 -9.99 7.87
CA ALA A 95 2.86 -10.69 8.67
C ALA A 95 3.90 -11.45 7.83
N SER A 96 3.49 -11.98 6.66
CA SER A 96 4.38 -12.68 5.73
C SER A 96 5.20 -11.76 4.83
N LEU A 97 4.90 -10.46 4.83
CA LEU A 97 5.60 -9.41 4.08
C LEU A 97 6.71 -8.74 4.90
N GLN A 98 6.72 -8.94 6.21
CA GLN A 98 7.76 -8.36 7.08
C GLN A 98 9.15 -8.82 6.63
N GLY A 99 10.08 -7.87 6.52
CA GLY A 99 11.46 -8.13 6.08
C GLY A 99 11.62 -8.39 4.57
N LYS A 100 10.57 -8.24 3.75
CA LYS A 100 10.62 -8.54 2.32
C LYS A 100 10.30 -7.32 1.47
N THR A 101 11.09 -7.10 0.43
CA THR A 101 10.68 -6.24 -0.67
C THR A 101 9.51 -6.90 -1.39
N ALA A 102 8.39 -6.19 -1.48
CA ALA A 102 7.18 -6.73 -2.05
C ALA A 102 6.43 -5.66 -2.84
N GLU A 103 5.64 -6.13 -3.79
CA GLU A 103 4.80 -5.29 -4.63
C GLU A 103 3.37 -5.80 -4.60
N LEU A 104 2.43 -4.85 -4.61
CA LEU A 104 1.02 -5.13 -4.79
C LEU A 104 0.66 -4.94 -6.26
N ILE A 105 0.00 -5.93 -6.85
CA ILE A 105 -0.42 -5.90 -8.24
C ILE A 105 -1.92 -6.17 -8.30
N LEU A 106 -2.65 -5.24 -8.92
CA LEU A 106 -4.06 -5.42 -9.25
C LEU A 106 -4.17 -5.66 -10.75
N VAL A 107 -4.78 -6.78 -11.12
CA VAL A 107 -5.01 -7.17 -12.51
C VAL A 107 -6.50 -7.28 -12.77
N ARG A 108 -6.95 -6.84 -13.95
CA ARG A 108 -8.34 -6.90 -14.37
C ARG A 108 -8.48 -7.57 -15.73
N LYS A 109 -9.46 -8.47 -15.85
CA LYS A 109 -9.87 -9.09 -17.11
C LYS A 109 -11.39 -9.11 -17.17
N MET A 110 -11.96 -8.56 -18.25
CA MET A 110 -13.42 -8.54 -18.48
C MET A 110 -14.23 -8.01 -17.27
N GLY A 111 -13.70 -7.01 -16.57
CA GLY A 111 -14.33 -6.42 -15.39
C GLY A 111 -14.11 -7.18 -14.07
N VAL A 112 -13.50 -8.38 -14.10
CA VAL A 112 -13.13 -9.14 -12.91
C VAL A 112 -11.70 -8.81 -12.51
N SER A 113 -11.48 -8.53 -11.23
CA SER A 113 -10.19 -8.14 -10.68
C SER A 113 -9.58 -9.20 -9.76
N ILE A 114 -8.26 -9.34 -9.80
CA ILE A 114 -7.48 -10.14 -8.84
C ILE A 114 -6.38 -9.24 -8.26
N CYS A 115 -6.23 -9.28 -6.94
CA CYS A 115 -5.13 -8.63 -6.23
C CYS A 115 -4.16 -9.69 -5.73
N LEU A 116 -2.87 -9.47 -5.97
CA LEU A 116 -1.79 -10.27 -5.40
C LEU A 116 -0.72 -9.37 -4.77
N ILE A 117 -0.01 -9.92 -3.81
CA ILE A 117 1.22 -9.33 -3.28
C ILE A 117 2.34 -10.34 -3.55
N THR A 118 3.38 -9.91 -4.25
CA THR A 118 4.54 -10.76 -4.54
C THR A 118 5.78 -10.16 -3.89
N SER A 119 6.55 -11.02 -3.22
CA SER A 119 7.92 -10.73 -2.80
C SER A 119 8.96 -11.49 -3.64
N SER A 120 8.52 -12.14 -4.71
CA SER A 120 9.38 -12.92 -5.61
C SER A 120 9.99 -12.01 -6.67
N SER A 121 11.26 -12.25 -6.99
CA SER A 121 11.92 -11.66 -8.16
C SER A 121 11.60 -12.39 -9.47
N GLU A 122 10.74 -13.41 -9.43
CA GLU A 122 10.33 -14.17 -10.61
C GLU A 122 9.46 -13.34 -11.57
N GLU A 123 9.54 -13.68 -12.86
CA GLU A 123 8.72 -13.06 -13.89
C GLU A 123 7.27 -13.53 -13.79
N LEU A 124 6.33 -12.57 -13.82
CA LEU A 124 4.90 -12.85 -13.86
C LEU A 124 4.40 -12.75 -15.30
N PHE A 125 3.84 -13.84 -15.80
CA PHE A 125 3.18 -13.91 -17.09
C PHE A 125 1.67 -13.90 -16.90
N TRP A 126 0.98 -13.12 -17.71
CA TRP A 126 -0.47 -12.96 -17.65
C TRP A 126 -1.13 -13.66 -18.85
N GLU A 127 -2.32 -14.19 -18.63
CA GLU A 127 -3.15 -14.70 -19.71
C GLU A 127 -3.58 -13.60 -20.69
N GLU A 128 -4.07 -14.00 -21.86
CA GLU A 128 -4.52 -13.05 -22.88
C GLU A 128 -5.64 -12.13 -22.34
N HIS A 129 -5.56 -10.86 -22.73
CA HIS A 129 -6.47 -9.76 -22.36
C HIS A 129 -6.50 -9.36 -20.88
N ALA A 130 -5.72 -10.00 -20.01
CA ALA A 130 -5.50 -9.48 -18.66
C ALA A 130 -4.68 -8.18 -18.72
N ARG A 131 -5.06 -7.20 -17.90
CA ARG A 131 -4.39 -5.90 -17.81
C ARG A 131 -3.99 -5.60 -16.37
N ILE A 132 -2.76 -5.17 -16.17
CA ILE A 132 -2.33 -4.59 -14.89
C ILE A 132 -3.04 -3.24 -14.76
N VAL A 133 -3.90 -3.12 -13.75
CA VAL A 133 -4.56 -1.86 -13.37
C VAL A 133 -3.59 -1.00 -12.57
N THR A 134 -2.85 -1.61 -11.65
CA THR A 134 -1.84 -0.92 -10.85
C THR A 134 -0.75 -1.88 -10.39
N ARG A 135 0.43 -1.33 -10.14
CA ARG A 135 1.56 -2.00 -9.50
C ARG A 135 2.18 -1.02 -8.53
N LEU A 136 2.11 -1.33 -7.24
CA LEU A 136 2.62 -0.49 -6.17
C LEU A 136 3.80 -1.17 -5.49
N SER A 137 4.91 -0.44 -5.37
CA SER A 137 6.05 -0.85 -4.55
C SER A 137 5.72 -0.60 -3.07
N LEU A 138 5.63 -1.67 -2.27
CA LEU A 138 5.43 -1.54 -0.83
C LEU A 138 6.60 -0.81 -0.13
N PRO A 139 7.88 -1.02 -0.52
CA PRO A 139 8.98 -0.21 -0.02
C PRO A 139 8.72 1.30 -0.20
N VAL A 140 8.34 1.73 -1.40
CA VAL A 140 8.10 3.15 -1.70
C VAL A 140 6.93 3.70 -0.87
N LEU A 141 5.84 2.94 -0.75
CA LEU A 141 4.70 3.35 0.10
C LEU A 141 5.10 3.49 1.57
N LEU A 142 5.88 2.53 2.07
CA LEU A 142 6.36 2.51 3.44
C LEU A 142 7.27 3.69 3.74
N GLU A 143 8.19 4.04 2.83
CA GLU A 143 9.06 5.21 2.98
C GLU A 143 8.26 6.51 2.99
N ASN A 144 7.37 6.68 2.03
CA ASN A 144 6.50 7.86 1.95
C ASN A 144 5.64 8.01 3.20
N LEU A 145 5.13 6.90 3.75
CA LEU A 145 4.38 6.93 4.99
C LEU A 145 5.27 7.21 6.19
N LYS A 146 6.47 6.62 6.30
CA LYS A 146 7.42 6.90 7.37
C LYS A 146 7.78 8.37 7.42
N GLN A 147 8.04 9.02 6.28
CA GLN A 147 8.30 10.46 6.25
C GLN A 147 7.12 11.27 6.80
N LYS A 148 5.89 10.92 6.41
CA LYS A 148 4.67 11.52 6.99
C LYS A 148 4.51 11.20 8.47
N TRP A 149 5.07 10.08 8.94
CA TRP A 149 4.97 9.55 10.30
C TRP A 149 6.04 10.10 11.27
N ASP A 150 7.28 10.28 10.81
CA ASP A 150 8.41 10.74 11.62
C ASP A 150 8.41 12.26 11.81
N ILE A 151 7.84 13.04 10.86
CA ILE A 151 7.53 14.46 11.09
C ILE A 151 6.67 14.65 12.36
N LEU A 152 5.92 13.64 12.80
CA LEU A 152 5.15 13.72 14.05
C LEU A 152 5.99 13.58 15.32
N LYS A 153 7.20 13.00 15.26
CA LYS A 153 8.05 12.82 16.44
C LYS A 153 8.76 14.11 16.86
N GLU A 154 8.92 15.08 15.96
CA GLU A 154 9.58 16.36 16.24
C GLU A 154 8.62 17.43 16.79
N GLU A 155 7.30 17.18 16.79
CA GLU A 155 6.27 18.12 17.26
C GLU A 155 5.64 17.74 18.62
N LEU A 156 6.14 16.69 19.28
CA LEU A 156 5.75 16.24 20.63
C LEU A 156 6.93 16.37 21.60
#